data_AF-A0A1A9GFG7-F1
#
_entry.id   AF-A0A1A9GFG7-F1
#
_cell.length_a   1.000
_cell.length_b   1.000
_cell.length_c   1.000
_cell.angle_alpha   90.00
_cell.angle_beta   90.00
_cell.angle_gamma   90.00
#
_symmetry.space_group_name_H-M   'P 1'
#
loop_
_entity.id
_entity.type
_entity.pdbx_description
1 polymer ?
#
loop_
_entity_poly.entity_id
_entity_poly.type
_entity_poly.pdbx_seq_one_letter_code
_entity_poly.pdbx_strand_id
1 'polypeptide(L)' 'MPINVNNPEADALTRKFAHMAGVSITDAIVIAMKEAIERRRHEETPLQTAARLREQHGVKLDAAARQPLPHEAYDELWES' A
#
# COMPACT_ATOMS: atom_id res chain seq x y z
N MET A 1 -19.45 4.50 0.56
CA MET A 1 -20.45 3.72 -0.20
C MET A 1 -19.82 2.40 -0.61
N PRO A 2 -20.57 1.27 -0.60
CA PRO A 2 -20.09 0.01 -1.15
C PRO A 2 -19.83 0.16 -2.67
N ILE A 3 -18.78 -0.50 -3.17
CA ILE A 3 -18.45 -0.53 -4.59
C ILE A 3 -19.36 -1.56 -5.26
N ASN A 4 -20.10 -1.14 -6.29
CA ASN A 4 -20.87 -2.06 -7.11
C ASN A 4 -20.06 -2.44 -8.36
N VAL A 5 -19.78 -3.72 -8.54
CA VAL A 5 -19.02 -4.25 -9.67
C VAL A 5 -19.99 -4.64 -10.78
N ASN A 6 -20.34 -3.68 -11.63
CA ASN A 6 -21.21 -3.89 -12.81
C ASN A 6 -20.44 -4.35 -14.06
N ASN A 7 -19.17 -4.74 -13.91
CA ASN A 7 -18.34 -5.22 -15.01
C ASN A 7 -18.45 -6.75 -15.10
N PRO A 8 -18.93 -7.33 -16.23
CA PRO A 8 -19.08 -8.77 -16.38
C PRO A 8 -17.79 -9.58 -16.27
N GLU A 9 -16.67 -9.03 -16.72
CA GLU A 9 -15.35 -9.67 -16.61
C GLU A 9 -14.91 -9.77 -15.14
N ALA A 10 -15.09 -8.68 -14.38
CA ALA A 10 -14.76 -8.66 -12.97
C ALA A 10 -15.62 -9.63 -12.15
N ASP A 11 -16.92 -9.78 -12.47
CA ASP A 11 -17.78 -10.79 -11.85
C ASP A 11 -17.28 -12.21 -12.17
N ALA A 12 -16.98 -12.50 -13.44
CA ALA A 12 -16.48 -13.80 -13.86
C ALA A 12 -15.15 -14.18 -13.18
N LEU A 13 -14.20 -13.24 -13.13
CA LEU A 13 -12.90 -13.42 -12.45
C LEU A 13 -13.08 -13.65 -10.96
N THR A 14 -13.96 -12.86 -10.30
CA THR A 14 -14.21 -12.98 -8.87
C THR A 14 -14.85 -14.33 -8.55
N ARG A 15 -15.83 -14.80 -9.33
CA ARG A 15 -16.44 -16.12 -9.14
C ARG A 15 -15.43 -17.24 -9.30
N LYS A 16 -14.58 -17.15 -10.33
CA LYS A 16 -13.50 -18.13 -10.56
C LYS A 16 -12.55 -18.15 -9.37
N PHE A 17 -12.12 -17.00 -8.88
CA PHE A 17 -11.21 -16.90 -7.74
C PHE A 17 -11.85 -17.42 -6.44
N ALA A 18 -13.09 -17.03 -6.14
CA ALA A 18 -13.85 -17.52 -5.00
C ALA A 18 -13.96 -19.05 -4.99
N HIS A 19 -14.22 -19.65 -6.16
CA HIS A 19 -14.27 -21.11 -6.32
C HIS A 19 -12.91 -21.76 -6.06
N MET A 20 -11.83 -21.22 -6.64
CA MET A 20 -10.47 -21.76 -6.46
C MET A 20 -9.99 -21.63 -5.00
N ALA A 21 -10.31 -20.53 -4.33
CA ALA A 21 -9.90 -20.26 -2.95
C ALA A 21 -10.85 -20.89 -1.92
N GLY A 22 -12.02 -21.38 -2.32
CA GLY A 22 -13.01 -21.97 -1.40
C GLY A 22 -13.64 -20.96 -0.44
N VAL A 23 -13.78 -19.70 -0.85
CA VAL A 23 -14.27 -18.59 -0.01
C VAL A 23 -15.50 -17.92 -0.61
N SER A 24 -16.14 -17.02 0.15
CA SER A 24 -17.26 -16.23 -0.37
C SER A 24 -16.80 -15.24 -1.47
N ILE A 25 -17.72 -14.79 -2.32
CA ILE A 25 -17.43 -13.77 -3.34
C ILE A 25 -16.85 -12.50 -2.70
N THR A 26 -17.41 -12.07 -1.56
CA THR A 26 -16.92 -10.88 -0.85
C THR A 26 -15.49 -11.08 -0.33
N ASP A 27 -15.20 -12.24 0.26
CA ASP A 27 -13.85 -12.54 0.75
C ASP A 27 -12.85 -12.63 -0.41
N ALA A 28 -13.25 -13.23 -1.54
CA ALA A 28 -12.43 -13.31 -2.74
C ALA A 28 -12.03 -11.91 -3.25
N ILE A 29 -12.96 -10.94 -3.23
CA ILE A 29 -12.65 -9.54 -3.59
C ILE A 29 -11.64 -8.95 -2.61
N VAL A 30 -11.86 -9.12 -1.29
CA VAL A 30 -10.96 -8.57 -0.28
C VAL A 30 -9.55 -9.16 -0.39
N ILE A 31 -9.45 -10.48 -0.58
CA ILE A 31 -8.18 -11.19 -0.75
C ILE A 31 -7.46 -10.69 -2.01
N ALA A 32 -8.14 -10.71 -3.17
CA ALA A 32 -7.55 -10.28 -4.43
C ALA A 32 -7.03 -8.84 -4.37
N MET A 33 -7.79 -7.93 -3.74
CA MET A 33 -7.39 -6.54 -3.58
C MET A 33 -6.19 -6.39 -2.63
N LYS A 34 -6.15 -7.13 -1.51
CA LYS A 34 -5.01 -7.12 -0.60
C LYS A 34 -3.75 -7.63 -1.29
N GLU A 35 -3.84 -8.76 -1.99
CA GLU A 35 -2.73 -9.34 -2.73
C GLU A 35 -2.24 -8.42 -3.86
N ALA A 36 -3.14 -7.79 -4.61
CA ALA A 36 -2.78 -6.84 -5.64
C ALA A 36 -2.05 -5.60 -5.07
N ILE A 37 -2.47 -5.11 -3.91
CA ILE A 37 -1.78 -4.01 -3.20
C ILE A 37 -0.39 -4.46 -2.73
N GLU A 38 -0.30 -5.61 -2.07
CA GLU A 38 0.98 -6.14 -1.57
C GLU A 38 1.95 -6.42 -2.71
N ARG A 39 1.47 -6.98 -3.82
CA ARG A 39 2.29 -7.18 -5.03
C ARG A 39 2.88 -5.86 -5.52
N ARG A 40 2.07 -4.80 -5.62
CA ARG A 40 2.58 -3.48 -6.03
C ARG A 40 3.59 -2.92 -5.04
N ARG A 41 3.40 -3.14 -3.73
CA ARG A 41 4.34 -2.72 -2.69
C ARG A 41 5.68 -3.45 -2.80
N HIS A 42 5.67 -4.74 -3.13
CA HIS A 42 6.91 -5.49 -3.35
C HIS A 42 7.68 -5.03 -4.60
N GLU A 43 7.01 -4.44 -5.57
CA GLU A 43 7.61 -3.86 -6.78
C GLU A 43 8.07 -2.39 -6.56
N GLU A 44 7.78 -1.76 -5.41
CA GLU A 44 8.22 -0.39 -5.10
C GLU A 44 9.74 -0.31 -4.90
N THR A 45 10.37 0.68 -5.53
CA THR A 45 11.75 1.07 -5.18
C THR A 45 11.79 1.76 -3.81
N PRO A 46 12.94 1.76 -3.11
CA PRO A 46 13.05 2.45 -1.81
C PRO A 46 12.59 3.92 -1.82
N LEU A 47 12.84 4.65 -2.92
CA LEU A 47 12.40 6.04 -3.09
C LEU A 47 10.87 6.17 -3.20
N GLN A 48 10.22 5.25 -3.92
CA GLN A 48 8.76 5.21 -4.06
C GLN A 48 8.10 4.82 -2.73
N THR A 49 8.66 3.84 -2.02
CA THR A 49 8.20 3.46 -0.67
C THR A 49 8.29 4.65 0.29
N ALA A 50 9.43 5.36 0.30
CA ALA A 50 9.59 6.57 1.11
C ALA A 50 8.60 7.68 0.72
N ALA A 51 8.24 7.82 -0.57
CA ALA A 51 7.22 8.78 -1.01
C ALA A 51 5.81 8.41 -0.50
N ARG A 52 5.43 7.13 -0.63
CA ARG A 52 4.14 6.63 -0.15
C ARG A 52 4.00 6.78 1.36
N LEU A 53 5.03 6.44 2.13
CA LEU A 53 5.01 6.59 3.59
C LEU A 53 4.87 8.06 4.00
N ARG A 54 5.59 8.97 3.32
CA ARG A 54 5.43 10.41 3.55
C ARG A 54 4.00 10.87 3.31
N GLU A 55 3.39 10.46 2.20
CA GLU A 55 1.98 10.78 1.92
C GLU A 55 1.02 10.21 2.98
N GLN A 56 1.19 8.94 3.35
CA GLN A 56 0.38 8.27 4.37
C GLN A 56 0.43 8.99 5.73
N HIS A 57 1.59 9.54 6.10
CA HIS A 57 1.79 10.28 7.35
C HIS A 57 1.60 11.79 7.22
N GLY A 58 1.19 12.30 6.04
CA GLY A 58 1.02 13.72 5.80
C GLY A 58 2.32 14.54 5.82
N VAL A 59 3.47 13.89 5.68
CA VAL A 59 4.80 14.52 5.70
C VAL A 59 5.10 15.14 4.33
N LYS A 60 5.26 16.46 4.30
CA LYS A 60 5.72 17.19 3.11
C LYS A 60 7.18 17.55 3.26
N LEU A 61 8.00 17.21 2.26
CA LEU A 61 9.38 17.68 2.20
C LEU A 61 9.40 19.08 1.58
N ASP A 62 9.38 20.09 2.44
CA ASP A 62 9.76 21.44 2.05
C ASP A 62 11.27 21.54 1.78
N ALA A 63 11.74 22.72 1.39
CA ALA A 63 13.16 22.93 1.05
C ALA A 63 14.09 22.68 2.24
N ALA A 64 13.63 22.92 3.47
CA ALA A 64 14.40 22.70 4.69
C ALA A 64 14.49 21.20 5.04
N ALA A 65 13.39 20.47 4.90
CA ALA A 65 13.33 19.02 5.14
C ALA A 65 14.13 18.17 4.13
N ARG A 66 14.67 18.79 3.07
CA ARG A 66 15.60 18.15 2.13
C ARG A 66 17.07 18.35 2.51
N GLN A 67 17.34 19.14 3.56
CA GLN A 67 18.68 19.25 4.10
C GLN A 67 18.93 18.12 5.10
N PRO A 68 20.14 17.55 5.12
CA PRO A 68 20.51 16.59 6.16
C PRO A 68 20.37 17.25 7.54
N LEU A 69 19.87 16.48 8.50
CA LEU A 69 19.84 16.91 9.89
C LEU A 69 21.28 17.09 10.43
N PRO A 70 21.47 17.95 11.45
CA PRO A 70 22.73 18.04 12.18
C PRO A 70 23.14 16.68 12.77
N HIS A 71 24.44 16.47 12.96
CA HIS A 71 24.98 15.21 13.49
C HIS A 71 24.37 14.85 14.84
N GLU A 72 24.20 15.86 15.69
CA GLU A 72 23.68 15.76 17.05
C GLU A 72 22.28 15.13 17.10
N ALA A 73 21.46 15.34 16.07
CA ALA A 73 20.13 14.73 15.98
C ALA A 73 20.18 13.22 15.76
N TYR A 74 21.26 12.70 15.14
CA TYR A 74 21.46 11.25 14.99
C TYR A 74 21.99 10.62 16.28
N ASP A 75 22.83 11.35 17.02
CA ASP A 75 23.34 10.89 18.32
C ASP A 75 22.19 10.68 19.32
N GLU A 76 21.26 11.63 19.42
CA GLU A 76 20.09 11.54 20.30
C GLU A 76 19.18 10.33 20.02
N LEU A 77 19.06 9.91 18.76
CA LEU A 77 18.25 8.74 18.36
C LEU A 77 18.85 7.40 18.82
N TRP A 78 20.16 7.36 19.10
CA TRP A 78 20.87 6.12 19.44
C TRP A 78 21.15 5.97 20.94
N GLU A 79 20.96 7.04 21.73
CA GLU A 79 21.11 7.04 23.19
C GLU A 79 19.80 6.74 23.95
N SER A 80 18.70 6.44 23.25
CA SER A 80 17.36 6.11 23.79
C SER A 80 16.98 4.64 23.62
#